data_AF-A0A1I6LE68-F1
#
_entry.id   AF-A0A1I6LE68-F1
#
_cell.length_a   1.000
_cell.length_b   1.000
_cell.length_c   1.000
_cell.angle_alpha   90.00
_cell.angle_beta   90.00
_cell.angle_gamma   90.00
#
_symmetry.space_group_name_H-M   'P 1'
#
loop_
_entity.id
_entity.type
_entity.pdbx_description
1 polymer ?
#
loop_
_entity_poly.entity_id
_entity_poly.type
_entity_poly.pdbx_seq_one_letter_code
_entity_poly.pdbx_strand_id
1 'polypeptide(L)'
;MLGFSLSPARQVPAADSVAPFFANGGGAEVAIGQGPQGALSLWSTIGDGYAAWLSLDNDDPTLRLSWRETAVAKLRNVYPIGAFSLSGSWNQLQSSGSGLASSYTGNRAISSGSTSATATVTVSRADPYDVWVHYTGRTSGGYVRVRIDGSDELVNEIGDPAALGFKAFYSYSETDLERRQVVRVASGLIGSHTVELSYGAAANPGGTAILLEAVSISADLSGPRILPPLWQPQTSYAMGDEVQWDGTYYAARANGQSGLVPPSHLNGIGSDGALDWRADYRPTYPEFVAIDYASEREYAARFQIAGDETEVGGQTHGHEPLVSRQIAIDGVPWTAETSGNGLSVGNEIAISEQTNWQTTAGASIADCTLQRVIGPGEISHDVTLDMTGNVTDVAWFYAGMLPFVHWDGESETEVVQRLQAPRESVTLSDYSGGVPANVTFAPASRLGLAAQIGVTELRYGLEAELSSNGVAQDLTAFLRPNLEGRTANGNLDWPCKAYIAADVANGFGISAGDNLRITSRHVMSARE
;
A
#
# COMPACT_ATOMS: atom_id res chain seq x y z
N MET A 1 63.50 -4.69 -32.54
CA MET A 1 62.22 -5.41 -32.38
C MET A 1 61.75 -5.13 -30.95
N LEU A 2 60.87 -4.13 -30.77
CA LEU A 2 60.33 -3.74 -29.47
C LEU A 2 59.04 -4.54 -29.24
N GLY A 3 59.08 -5.49 -28.31
CA GLY A 3 57.92 -6.27 -27.91
C GLY A 3 57.06 -5.46 -26.94
N PHE A 4 55.83 -5.16 -27.34
CA PHE A 4 54.80 -4.64 -26.44
C PHE A 4 54.14 -5.81 -25.72
N SER A 5 54.23 -5.84 -24.39
CA SER A 5 53.36 -6.69 -23.56
C SER A 5 51.97 -6.06 -23.52
N LEU A 6 50.97 -6.76 -24.05
CA LEU A 6 49.57 -6.42 -23.82
C LEU A 6 49.29 -6.66 -22.32
N SER A 7 48.99 -5.58 -21.58
CA SER A 7 48.46 -5.69 -20.21
C SER A 7 47.18 -6.54 -20.24
N PRO A 8 46.93 -7.38 -19.20
CA PRO A 8 45.67 -8.08 -19.10
C PRO A 8 44.53 -7.04 -19.13
N ALA A 9 43.55 -7.28 -20.01
CA ALA A 9 42.37 -6.45 -20.12
C ALA A 9 41.80 -6.23 -18.71
N ARG A 10 41.67 -4.96 -18.32
CA ARG A 10 40.95 -4.57 -17.11
C ARG A 10 39.54 -5.16 -17.26
N GLN A 11 39.24 -6.26 -16.56
CA GLN A 11 37.88 -6.73 -16.43
C GLN A 11 37.09 -5.56 -15.85
N VAL A 12 36.25 -4.95 -16.67
CA VAL A 12 35.22 -4.05 -16.16
C VAL A 12 34.38 -4.92 -15.23
N PRO A 13 34.24 -4.56 -13.94
CA PRO A 13 33.36 -5.30 -13.05
C PRO A 13 31.99 -5.43 -13.71
N ALA A 14 31.41 -6.63 -13.69
CA ALA A 14 30.05 -6.80 -14.17
C ALA A 14 29.15 -5.79 -13.43
N ALA A 15 28.29 -5.09 -14.18
CA ALA A 15 27.35 -4.15 -13.58
C ALA A 15 26.51 -4.90 -12.54
N ASP A 16 26.37 -4.30 -11.35
CA ASP A 16 25.55 -4.85 -10.28
C ASP A 16 24.10 -4.94 -10.75
N SER A 17 23.63 -6.16 -10.98
CA SER A 17 22.36 -6.38 -11.67
C SER A 17 21.15 -5.98 -10.83
N VAL A 18 21.33 -5.83 -9.51
CA VAL A 18 20.28 -5.37 -8.59
C VAL A 18 20.28 -3.86 -8.35
N ALA A 19 21.31 -3.12 -8.80
CA ALA A 19 21.38 -1.67 -8.60
C ALA A 19 20.12 -0.90 -9.06
N PRO A 20 19.44 -1.26 -10.17
CA PRO A 20 18.23 -0.56 -10.62
C PRO A 20 17.03 -0.62 -9.66
N PHE A 21 17.00 -1.55 -8.70
CA PHE A 21 15.94 -1.68 -7.69
C PHE A 21 16.13 -0.72 -6.51
N PHE A 22 17.27 -0.03 -6.44
CA PHE A 22 17.61 0.92 -5.38
C PHE A 22 17.70 2.36 -5.92
N ALA A 23 17.21 2.59 -7.13
CA ALA A 23 17.09 3.93 -7.69
C ALA A 23 15.91 4.65 -7.03
N ASN A 24 16.08 5.95 -6.75
CA ASN A 24 14.99 6.78 -6.25
C ASN A 24 13.88 6.88 -7.32
N GLY A 25 12.63 6.62 -6.93
CA GLY A 25 11.46 6.71 -7.80
C GLY A 25 10.95 8.11 -8.10
N GLY A 26 11.53 9.15 -7.48
CA GLY A 26 11.09 10.54 -7.61
C GLY A 26 10.07 10.98 -6.56
N GLY A 27 9.94 10.23 -5.46
CA GLY A 27 9.12 10.63 -4.32
C GLY A 27 9.64 11.90 -3.63
N ALA A 28 8.73 12.65 -3.01
CA ALA A 28 9.03 13.90 -2.30
C ALA A 28 8.49 13.95 -0.87
N GLU A 29 7.44 13.19 -0.57
CA GLU A 29 6.69 13.28 0.68
C GLU A 29 6.52 11.91 1.35
N VAL A 30 6.33 11.96 2.66
CA VAL A 30 5.81 10.87 3.48
C VAL A 30 4.60 11.36 4.27
N ALA A 31 3.76 10.43 4.71
CA ALA A 31 2.67 10.77 5.62
C ALA A 31 2.42 9.67 6.65
N ILE A 32 1.87 10.06 7.79
CA ILE A 32 1.49 9.17 8.88
C ILE A 32 0.07 9.47 9.33
N GLY A 33 -0.71 8.42 9.55
CA GLY A 33 -2.04 8.47 10.15
C GLY A 33 -2.22 7.38 11.20
N GLN A 34 -3.29 7.47 11.98
CA GLN A 34 -3.68 6.38 12.88
C GLN A 34 -4.14 5.17 12.08
N GLY A 35 -3.81 3.99 12.60
CA GLY A 35 -4.37 2.70 12.22
C GLY A 35 -5.29 2.15 13.34
N PRO A 36 -6.05 1.09 13.04
CA PRO A 36 -6.94 0.46 14.02
C PRO A 36 -6.16 -0.06 15.23
N GLN A 37 -6.78 -0.02 16.43
CA GLN A 37 -6.20 -0.58 17.67
C GLN A 37 -4.82 0.00 18.04
N GLY A 38 -4.53 1.25 17.64
CA GLY A 38 -3.25 1.90 17.92
C GLY A 38 -2.14 1.53 16.92
N ALA A 39 -2.49 0.85 15.84
CA ALA A 39 -1.63 0.68 14.67
C ALA A 39 -1.31 2.04 14.00
N LEU A 40 -0.40 2.03 13.02
CA LEU A 40 -0.07 3.21 12.22
C LEU A 40 -0.25 2.91 10.73
N SER A 41 -0.70 3.93 10.01
CA SER A 41 -0.79 3.97 8.55
C SER A 41 0.33 4.87 8.04
N LEU A 42 1.37 4.30 7.43
CA LEU A 42 2.49 5.06 6.89
C LEU A 42 2.38 5.13 5.36
N TRP A 43 2.79 6.26 4.80
CA TRP A 43 2.76 6.53 3.37
C TRP A 43 4.12 7.06 2.95
N SER A 44 4.65 6.55 1.86
CA SER A 44 5.88 7.06 1.25
C SER A 44 5.63 7.22 -0.24
N THR A 45 5.81 8.43 -0.78
CA THR A 45 5.70 8.64 -2.23
C THR A 45 6.80 7.86 -2.95
N ILE A 46 6.43 7.09 -3.96
CA ILE A 46 7.34 6.20 -4.71
C ILE A 46 7.44 6.56 -6.19
N GLY A 47 6.72 7.59 -6.63
CA GLY A 47 6.69 8.06 -8.01
C GLY A 47 5.60 9.11 -8.19
N ASP A 48 5.52 9.71 -9.38
CA ASP A 48 4.51 10.73 -9.68
C ASP A 48 3.10 10.14 -9.60
N GLY A 49 2.29 10.61 -8.64
CA GLY A 49 0.94 10.09 -8.40
C GLY A 49 0.88 8.73 -7.70
N TYR A 50 1.98 8.22 -7.12
CA TYR A 50 2.02 6.93 -6.44
C TYR A 50 2.65 7.01 -5.05
N ALA A 51 2.07 6.26 -4.10
CA ALA A 51 2.66 6.02 -2.79
C ALA A 51 2.65 4.54 -2.43
N ALA A 52 3.69 4.10 -1.71
CA ALA A 52 3.62 2.91 -0.90
C ALA A 52 2.85 3.24 0.37
N TRP A 53 1.79 2.47 0.64
CA TRP A 53 1.06 2.47 1.89
C TRP A 53 1.50 1.29 2.74
N LEU A 54 1.73 1.51 4.03
CA LEU A 54 2.21 0.53 4.97
C LEU A 54 1.35 0.50 6.23
N SER A 55 0.96 -0.69 6.67
CA SER A 55 0.37 -0.89 8.00
C SER A 55 1.44 -1.35 8.98
N LEU A 56 1.57 -0.63 10.10
CA LEU A 56 2.28 -1.11 11.29
C LEU A 56 1.27 -1.55 12.34
N ASP A 57 1.14 -2.86 12.56
CA ASP A 57 0.17 -3.44 13.47
C ASP A 57 0.57 -3.26 14.93
N ASN A 58 -0.44 -3.28 15.81
CA ASN A 58 -0.32 -3.10 17.25
C ASN A 58 -1.37 -3.95 18.01
N ASP A 59 -1.65 -5.16 17.53
CA ASP A 59 -2.64 -6.09 18.10
C ASP A 59 -2.47 -6.26 19.62
N ASP A 60 -1.22 -6.38 20.08
CA ASP A 60 -0.84 -6.24 21.48
C ASP A 60 -0.05 -4.93 21.69
N PRO A 61 -0.64 -3.91 22.36
CA PRO A 61 0.03 -2.63 22.61
C PRO A 61 1.19 -2.74 23.61
N THR A 62 1.35 -3.87 24.29
CA THR A 62 2.49 -4.13 25.17
C THR A 62 3.73 -4.61 24.42
N LEU A 63 3.62 -4.89 23.12
CA LEU A 63 4.71 -5.28 22.22
C LEU A 63 5.04 -4.15 21.23
N ARG A 64 6.20 -4.25 20.57
CA ARG A 64 6.57 -3.29 19.51
C ARG A 64 5.67 -3.38 18.28
N LEU A 65 5.63 -2.29 17.50
CA LEU A 65 4.96 -2.28 16.20
C LEU A 65 5.62 -3.29 15.25
N SER A 66 4.82 -3.83 14.34
CA SER A 66 5.30 -4.73 13.28
C SER A 66 4.73 -4.32 11.93
N TRP A 67 5.60 -4.19 10.93
CA TRP A 67 5.15 -3.97 9.57
C TRP A 67 4.37 -5.19 9.09
N ARG A 68 3.08 -5.02 8.79
CA ARG A 68 2.16 -6.08 8.39
C ARG A 68 1.90 -6.16 6.90
N GLU A 69 1.72 -5.02 6.26
CA GLU A 69 1.22 -4.96 4.89
C GLU A 69 1.87 -3.82 4.13
N THR A 70 2.05 -4.01 2.82
CA THR A 70 2.44 -2.98 1.87
C THR A 70 1.52 -3.04 0.66
N ALA A 71 0.96 -1.90 0.31
CA ALA A 71 0.21 -1.71 -0.92
C ALA A 71 0.77 -0.55 -1.73
N VAL A 72 0.56 -0.57 -3.04
CA VAL A 72 0.70 0.62 -3.88
C VAL A 72 -0.64 1.33 -3.95
N ALA A 73 -0.66 2.62 -3.66
CA ALA A 73 -1.82 3.48 -3.80
C ALA A 73 -1.61 4.49 -4.94
N LYS A 74 -2.61 4.62 -5.82
CA LYS A 74 -2.69 5.73 -6.79
C LYS A 74 -3.25 6.97 -6.12
N LEU A 75 -2.45 8.01 -6.00
CA LEU A 75 -2.83 9.25 -5.34
C LEU A 75 -3.74 10.09 -6.25
N ARG A 76 -5.00 10.19 -5.84
CA ARG A 76 -6.00 11.02 -6.51
C ARG A 76 -6.87 11.73 -5.48
N ASN A 77 -7.17 13.00 -5.73
CA ASN A 77 -8.19 13.71 -4.97
C ASN A 77 -9.55 13.29 -5.52
N VAL A 78 -10.29 12.50 -4.75
CA VAL A 78 -11.58 11.94 -5.18
C VAL A 78 -12.74 12.81 -4.71
N TYR A 79 -13.60 13.14 -5.67
CA TYR A 79 -14.85 13.83 -5.46
C TYR A 79 -15.96 12.79 -5.64
N PRO A 80 -16.45 12.17 -4.56
CA PRO A 80 -17.53 11.18 -4.65
C PRO A 80 -18.86 11.88 -4.98
N ILE A 81 -19.91 11.12 -5.28
CA ILE A 81 -21.26 11.64 -5.58
C ILE A 81 -21.75 12.72 -4.62
N GLY A 82 -21.43 12.62 -3.32
CA GLY A 82 -21.80 13.63 -2.33
C GLY A 82 -21.25 15.05 -2.62
N ALA A 83 -20.21 15.17 -3.45
CA ALA A 83 -19.63 16.45 -3.89
C ALA A 83 -20.29 17.04 -5.14
N PHE A 84 -21.19 16.31 -5.80
CA PHE A 84 -21.80 16.76 -7.05
C PHE A 84 -23.04 17.62 -6.81
N SER A 85 -23.23 18.61 -7.68
CA SER A 85 -24.54 19.23 -7.90
C SER A 85 -25.26 18.52 -9.04
N LEU A 86 -26.42 17.94 -8.74
CA LEU A 86 -27.22 17.15 -9.67
C LEU A 86 -28.43 17.95 -10.15
N SER A 87 -28.65 17.96 -11.47
CA SER A 87 -29.83 18.52 -12.10
C SER A 87 -30.56 17.47 -12.93
N GLY A 88 -31.88 17.63 -13.11
CA GLY A 88 -32.72 16.66 -13.80
C GLY A 88 -32.95 15.39 -12.98
N SER A 89 -33.22 14.28 -13.66
CA SER A 89 -33.59 13.01 -13.03
C SER A 89 -32.38 12.09 -12.86
N TRP A 90 -32.03 11.79 -11.62
CA TRP A 90 -31.00 10.83 -11.23
C TRP A 90 -31.57 9.81 -10.25
N ASN A 91 -31.27 8.54 -10.49
CA ASN A 91 -31.44 7.50 -9.49
C ASN A 91 -30.16 7.40 -8.67
N GLN A 92 -30.26 7.47 -7.35
CA GLN A 92 -29.12 7.21 -6.48
C GLN A 92 -29.10 5.73 -6.10
N LEU A 93 -27.95 5.10 -6.23
CA LEU A 93 -27.70 3.71 -5.90
C LEU A 93 -26.83 3.69 -4.64
N GLN A 94 -27.28 2.94 -3.65
CA GLN A 94 -26.69 2.89 -2.32
C GLN A 94 -26.09 1.50 -2.09
N SER A 95 -24.74 1.40 -2.06
CA SER A 95 -23.89 0.19 -1.90
C SER A 95 -24.30 -1.06 -2.70
N SER A 96 -23.37 -1.71 -3.41
CA SER A 96 -23.63 -3.02 -4.04
C SER A 96 -23.93 -4.16 -3.03
N GLY A 97 -23.81 -3.91 -1.73
CA GLY A 97 -24.20 -4.82 -0.65
C GLY A 97 -23.35 -6.09 -0.54
N SER A 98 -22.30 -6.25 -1.35
CA SER A 98 -21.56 -7.51 -1.47
C SER A 98 -20.56 -7.78 -0.35
N GLY A 99 -20.23 -6.80 0.49
CA GLY A 99 -19.24 -6.96 1.57
C GLY A 99 -17.82 -7.30 1.07
N LEU A 100 -17.57 -7.17 -0.24
CA LEU A 100 -16.28 -7.35 -0.90
C LEU A 100 -15.95 -6.09 -1.71
N ALA A 101 -14.70 -5.97 -2.17
CA ALA A 101 -14.07 -4.84 -2.88
C ALA A 101 -14.86 -4.19 -4.05
N SER A 102 -15.98 -4.76 -4.47
CA SER A 102 -16.85 -4.29 -5.57
C SER A 102 -17.95 -3.29 -5.15
N SER A 103 -17.72 -2.43 -4.14
CA SER A 103 -18.61 -1.28 -3.89
C SER A 103 -18.35 -0.15 -4.91
N TYR A 104 -19.18 0.89 -4.97
CA TYR A 104 -18.88 2.08 -5.79
C TYR A 104 -17.76 2.91 -5.14
N THR A 105 -17.02 3.69 -5.93
CA THR A 105 -16.09 4.71 -5.43
C THR A 105 -16.86 5.73 -4.60
N GLY A 106 -16.49 5.90 -3.33
CA GLY A 106 -17.23 6.65 -2.31
C GLY A 106 -18.57 6.03 -1.90
N ASN A 107 -18.71 4.72 -2.05
CA ASN A 107 -19.87 3.93 -1.60
C ASN A 107 -21.25 4.37 -2.12
N ARG A 108 -21.26 5.23 -3.15
CA ARG A 108 -22.46 5.81 -3.77
C ARG A 108 -22.28 5.86 -5.28
N ALA A 109 -23.37 5.67 -6.00
CA ALA A 109 -23.41 5.91 -7.44
C ALA A 109 -24.70 6.62 -7.83
N ILE A 110 -24.69 7.23 -9.00
CA ILE A 110 -25.87 7.79 -9.64
C ILE A 110 -26.04 7.18 -11.02
N SER A 111 -27.29 6.99 -11.44
CA SER A 111 -27.60 6.57 -12.81
C SER A 111 -28.70 7.39 -13.43
N SER A 112 -28.61 7.59 -14.74
CA SER A 112 -29.65 8.26 -15.52
C SER A 112 -29.62 7.81 -16.97
N GLY A 113 -30.80 7.78 -17.59
CA GLY A 113 -30.96 7.72 -19.04
C GLY A 113 -31.61 8.99 -19.61
N SER A 114 -31.75 10.04 -18.79
CA SER A 114 -32.39 11.29 -19.19
C SER A 114 -31.40 12.19 -19.91
N THR A 115 -31.79 12.72 -21.08
CA THR A 115 -31.00 13.69 -21.85
C THR A 115 -30.94 15.08 -21.18
N SER A 116 -31.77 15.34 -20.17
CA SER A 116 -31.75 16.59 -19.38
C SER A 116 -30.96 16.49 -18.07
N ALA A 117 -30.50 15.30 -17.70
CA ALA A 117 -29.79 15.09 -16.45
C ALA A 117 -28.32 15.49 -16.57
N THR A 118 -27.85 16.35 -15.67
CA THR A 118 -26.43 16.72 -15.56
C THR A 118 -25.94 16.51 -14.13
N ALA A 119 -24.68 16.12 -14.01
CA ALA A 119 -23.96 16.00 -12.76
C ALA A 119 -22.71 16.87 -12.87
N THR A 120 -22.58 17.85 -11.98
CA THR A 120 -21.48 18.83 -12.00
C THR A 120 -20.66 18.77 -10.73
N VAL A 121 -19.35 18.94 -10.85
CA VAL A 121 -18.44 19.02 -9.72
C VAL A 121 -17.31 20.00 -10.03
N THR A 122 -16.97 20.84 -9.05
CA THR A 122 -15.83 21.75 -9.16
C THR A 122 -14.60 21.07 -8.57
N VAL A 123 -13.56 20.96 -9.38
CA VAL A 123 -12.25 20.43 -9.01
C VAL A 123 -11.24 21.56 -9.05
N SER A 124 -10.20 21.50 -8.21
CA SER A 124 -9.18 22.55 -8.18
C SER A 124 -7.86 22.04 -7.60
N ARG A 125 -6.76 22.44 -8.21
CA ARG A 125 -5.39 22.25 -7.71
C ARG A 125 -4.50 23.37 -8.25
N ALA A 126 -3.51 23.78 -7.46
CA ALA A 126 -2.53 24.80 -7.87
C ALA A 126 -1.51 24.24 -8.88
N ASP A 127 -1.14 22.97 -8.74
CA ASP A 127 -0.25 22.25 -9.65
C ASP A 127 -1.01 21.62 -10.82
N PRO A 128 -0.32 21.27 -11.92
CA PRO A 128 -0.91 20.51 -13.01
C PRO A 128 -1.62 19.24 -12.53
N TYR A 129 -2.78 18.97 -13.12
CA TYR A 129 -3.53 17.76 -12.84
C TYR A 129 -4.28 17.25 -14.07
N ASP A 130 -4.51 15.94 -14.03
CA ASP A 130 -5.37 15.23 -14.96
C ASP A 130 -6.74 15.01 -14.29
N VAL A 131 -7.76 14.75 -15.10
CA VAL A 131 -9.14 14.50 -14.65
C VAL A 131 -9.56 13.12 -15.09
N TRP A 132 -10.07 12.34 -14.13
CA TRP A 132 -10.65 11.03 -14.37
C TRP A 132 -12.11 10.96 -13.95
N VAL A 133 -12.89 10.18 -14.68
CA VAL A 133 -14.28 9.85 -14.36
C VAL A 133 -14.33 8.39 -13.93
N HIS A 134 -14.89 8.14 -12.74
CA HIS A 134 -15.14 6.81 -12.20
C HIS A 134 -16.57 6.39 -12.51
N TYR A 135 -16.73 5.19 -13.06
CA TYR A 135 -18.02 4.66 -13.47
C TYR A 135 -18.06 3.14 -13.30
N THR A 136 -19.26 2.57 -13.19
CA THR A 136 -19.45 1.11 -13.28
C THR A 136 -19.88 0.75 -14.69
N GLY A 137 -19.19 -0.20 -15.33
CA GLY A 137 -19.59 -0.74 -16.63
C GLY A 137 -20.95 -1.44 -16.55
N ARG A 138 -21.81 -1.23 -17.56
CA ARG A 138 -23.08 -1.96 -17.70
C ARG A 138 -23.38 -2.36 -19.13
N THR A 139 -24.08 -3.48 -19.31
CA THR A 139 -24.68 -3.90 -20.58
C THR A 139 -25.71 -2.90 -21.10
N SER A 140 -26.29 -2.07 -20.22
CA SER A 140 -27.18 -0.96 -20.57
C SER A 140 -26.45 0.38 -20.77
N GLY A 141 -25.12 0.37 -20.72
CA GLY A 141 -24.25 1.55 -20.82
C GLY A 141 -24.41 2.30 -22.14
N GLY A 142 -24.62 3.61 -22.05
CA GLY A 142 -24.63 4.54 -23.17
C GLY A 142 -23.32 5.33 -23.29
N TYR A 143 -23.37 6.44 -24.01
CA TYR A 143 -22.28 7.41 -24.06
C TYR A 143 -22.41 8.42 -22.93
N VAL A 144 -21.33 8.60 -22.16
CA VAL A 144 -21.20 9.68 -21.18
C VAL A 144 -20.58 10.88 -21.86
N ARG A 145 -21.33 11.96 -21.99
CA ARG A 145 -20.80 13.24 -22.49
C ARG A 145 -20.03 13.92 -21.36
N VAL A 146 -18.90 14.53 -21.71
CA VAL A 146 -18.06 15.28 -20.77
C VAL A 146 -17.91 16.71 -21.25
N ARG A 147 -18.06 17.67 -20.33
CA ARG A 147 -17.70 19.08 -20.54
C ARG A 147 -16.87 19.59 -19.37
N ILE A 148 -15.94 20.49 -19.66
CA ILE A 148 -15.14 21.21 -18.66
C ILE A 148 -15.33 22.71 -18.93
N ASP A 149 -15.75 23.44 -17.90
CA ASP A 149 -16.09 24.86 -17.96
C ASP A 149 -17.13 25.19 -19.05
N GLY A 150 -18.09 24.29 -19.22
CA GLY A 150 -19.22 24.45 -20.15
C GLY A 150 -18.93 24.09 -21.61
N SER A 151 -17.68 23.76 -21.97
CA SER A 151 -17.24 23.35 -23.31
C SER A 151 -16.55 21.98 -23.31
N ASP A 152 -16.21 21.42 -24.47
CA ASP A 152 -15.39 20.21 -24.59
C ASP A 152 -13.96 20.50 -25.09
N GLU A 153 -13.54 21.76 -25.12
CA GLU A 153 -12.19 22.16 -25.56
C GLU A 153 -11.10 21.56 -24.66
N LEU A 154 -11.29 21.66 -23.34
CA LEU A 154 -10.35 21.16 -22.32
C LEU A 154 -10.41 19.63 -22.12
N VAL A 155 -11.40 18.95 -22.70
CA VAL A 155 -11.50 17.48 -22.64
C VAL A 155 -10.56 16.89 -23.69
N ASN A 156 -9.27 16.71 -23.41
CA ASN A 156 -8.25 16.38 -24.42
C ASN A 156 -7.85 14.89 -24.48
N GLU A 157 -8.35 14.06 -23.57
CA GLU A 157 -7.95 12.64 -23.47
C GLU A 157 -8.95 11.66 -24.09
N ILE A 158 -10.12 12.15 -24.50
CA ILE A 158 -11.16 11.38 -25.20
C ILE A 158 -11.64 12.12 -26.45
N GLY A 159 -12.14 11.36 -27.42
CA GLY A 159 -12.62 11.88 -28.70
C GLY A 159 -14.14 11.91 -28.82
N ASP A 160 -14.60 12.03 -30.06
CA ASP A 160 -15.99 11.77 -30.46
C ASP A 160 -16.08 10.33 -31.01
N PRO A 161 -16.44 9.33 -30.19
CA PRO A 161 -16.30 7.92 -30.55
C PRO A 161 -17.27 7.46 -31.64
N ALA A 162 -18.34 8.22 -31.92
CA ALA A 162 -19.41 7.79 -32.83
C ALA A 162 -19.99 8.93 -33.68
N ALA A 163 -19.19 9.97 -33.95
CA ALA A 163 -19.63 11.18 -34.68
C ALA A 163 -20.89 11.83 -34.05
N LEU A 164 -20.94 11.82 -32.71
CA LEU A 164 -21.99 12.39 -31.87
C LEU A 164 -22.00 13.92 -31.89
N GLY A 165 -20.90 14.55 -32.30
CA GLY A 165 -20.71 16.00 -32.30
C GLY A 165 -20.26 16.57 -30.95
N PHE A 166 -19.77 15.72 -30.04
CA PHE A 166 -19.23 16.10 -28.74
C PHE A 166 -18.27 15.03 -28.22
N LYS A 167 -17.41 15.40 -27.27
CA LYS A 167 -16.52 14.44 -26.63
C LYS A 167 -17.23 13.58 -25.58
N ALA A 168 -17.05 12.27 -25.69
CA ALA A 168 -17.70 11.30 -24.85
C ALA A 168 -16.88 10.01 -24.74
N PHE A 169 -17.16 9.24 -23.69
CA PHE A 169 -16.67 7.87 -23.58
C PHE A 169 -17.85 6.91 -23.45
N TYR A 170 -17.58 5.65 -23.77
CA TYR A 170 -18.57 4.59 -23.82
C TYR A 170 -18.58 3.82 -22.50
N SER A 171 -19.72 3.76 -21.81
CA SER A 171 -19.82 3.15 -20.47
C SER A 171 -20.35 1.70 -20.50
N TYR A 172 -20.28 1.03 -21.65
CA TYR A 172 -20.70 -0.35 -21.79
C TYR A 172 -19.65 -1.33 -21.30
N SER A 173 -20.13 -2.45 -20.80
CA SER A 173 -19.37 -3.67 -20.55
C SER A 173 -20.18 -4.87 -21.01
N GLU A 174 -19.50 -5.98 -21.33
CA GLU A 174 -20.16 -7.24 -21.70
C GLU A 174 -20.92 -7.87 -20.53
N THR A 175 -20.48 -7.59 -19.30
CA THR A 175 -21.11 -8.04 -18.05
C THR A 175 -21.61 -6.83 -17.26
N ASP A 176 -22.86 -6.87 -16.78
CA ASP A 176 -23.37 -5.84 -15.88
C ASP A 176 -22.55 -5.81 -14.58
N LEU A 177 -22.24 -4.60 -14.09
CA LEU A 177 -21.43 -4.42 -12.88
C LEU A 177 -20.01 -4.97 -13.02
N GLU A 178 -19.47 -4.96 -14.25
CA GLU A 178 -18.04 -5.11 -14.43
C GLU A 178 -17.32 -3.98 -13.68
N ARG A 179 -16.20 -4.34 -13.03
CA ARG A 179 -15.41 -3.61 -12.01
C ARG A 179 -15.40 -2.08 -12.16
N ARG A 180 -15.09 -1.35 -11.07
CA ARG A 180 -14.85 0.11 -11.12
C ARG A 180 -13.96 0.46 -12.31
N GLN A 181 -14.52 1.20 -13.25
CA GLN A 181 -13.81 1.68 -14.43
C GLN A 181 -13.41 3.13 -14.18
N VAL A 182 -12.25 3.48 -14.71
CA VAL A 182 -11.71 4.83 -14.62
C VAL A 182 -11.24 5.23 -16.00
N VAL A 183 -11.73 6.37 -16.49
CA VAL A 183 -11.32 6.92 -17.78
C VAL A 183 -10.74 8.31 -17.56
N ARG A 184 -9.55 8.55 -18.12
CA ARG A 184 -8.95 9.89 -18.15
C ARG A 184 -9.65 10.71 -19.23
N VAL A 185 -10.15 11.89 -18.88
CA VAL A 185 -10.92 12.75 -19.80
C VAL A 185 -10.21 14.07 -20.10
N ALA A 186 -9.31 14.49 -19.24
CA ALA A 186 -8.44 15.64 -19.48
C ALA A 186 -7.07 15.47 -18.81
N SER A 187 -6.07 16.15 -19.36
CA SER A 187 -4.70 16.20 -18.82
C SER A 187 -4.11 17.60 -18.84
N GLY A 188 -3.24 17.89 -17.85
CA GLY A 188 -2.47 19.13 -17.78
C GLY A 188 -3.27 20.38 -17.43
N LEU A 189 -4.40 20.24 -16.73
CA LEU A 189 -5.20 21.37 -16.23
C LEU A 189 -4.55 22.01 -15.00
N ILE A 190 -4.83 23.30 -14.75
CA ILE A 190 -4.30 24.05 -13.60
C ILE A 190 -5.40 25.01 -13.10
N GLY A 191 -5.56 25.10 -11.78
CA GLY A 191 -6.57 25.96 -11.15
C GLY A 191 -7.92 25.28 -11.03
N SER A 192 -8.99 26.09 -10.92
CA SER A 192 -10.35 25.60 -10.67
C SER A 192 -11.09 25.37 -11.98
N HIS A 193 -11.70 24.20 -12.13
CA HIS A 193 -12.53 23.82 -13.28
C HIS A 193 -13.82 23.15 -12.84
N THR A 194 -14.90 23.33 -13.62
CA THR A 194 -16.17 22.62 -13.42
C THR A 194 -16.28 21.49 -14.42
N VAL A 195 -16.28 20.25 -13.93
CA VAL A 195 -16.53 19.05 -14.73
C VAL A 195 -18.02 18.77 -14.74
N GLU A 196 -18.61 18.66 -15.92
CA GLU A 196 -19.99 18.28 -16.13
C GLU A 196 -20.06 16.94 -16.88
N LEU A 197 -20.84 16.01 -16.32
CA LEU A 197 -21.14 14.71 -16.89
C LEU A 197 -22.64 14.61 -17.18
N SER A 198 -22.99 14.08 -18.34
CA SER A 198 -24.39 13.86 -18.72
C SER A 198 -24.55 12.63 -19.60
N TYR A 199 -25.79 12.13 -19.68
CA TYR A 199 -26.12 11.14 -20.70
C TYR A 199 -25.99 11.81 -22.08
N GLY A 200 -25.09 11.31 -22.92
CA GLY A 200 -24.82 11.83 -24.25
C GLY A 200 -25.76 11.24 -25.29
N ALA A 201 -25.74 9.92 -25.44
CA ALA A 201 -26.53 9.20 -26.43
C ALA A 201 -26.61 7.70 -26.10
N ALA A 202 -27.53 7.01 -26.77
CA ALA A 202 -27.59 5.56 -26.74
C ALA A 202 -26.38 4.98 -27.48
N ALA A 203 -25.95 3.79 -27.08
CA ALA A 203 -24.85 3.09 -27.74
C ALA A 203 -25.28 1.72 -28.29
N ASN A 204 -24.53 1.21 -29.28
CA ASN A 204 -24.66 -0.16 -29.79
C ASN A 204 -23.25 -0.81 -29.97
N PRO A 205 -22.91 -1.89 -29.24
CA PRO A 205 -23.71 -2.56 -28.20
C PRO A 205 -24.06 -1.62 -27.03
N GLY A 206 -24.78 -2.07 -26.01
CA GLY A 206 -25.08 -1.22 -24.85
C GLY A 206 -26.53 -0.79 -24.77
N GLY A 207 -26.75 0.44 -24.27
CA GLY A 207 -28.10 0.92 -24.02
C GLY A 207 -28.22 2.41 -23.81
N THR A 208 -29.22 2.80 -23.01
CA THR A 208 -29.69 4.18 -22.86
C THR A 208 -29.47 4.73 -21.46
N ALA A 209 -28.51 4.19 -20.70
CA ALA A 209 -28.25 4.63 -19.33
C ALA A 209 -26.75 4.80 -19.07
N ILE A 210 -26.41 5.70 -18.16
CA ILE A 210 -25.06 5.86 -17.62
C ILE A 210 -25.09 5.66 -16.11
N LEU A 211 -23.97 5.22 -15.54
CA LEU A 211 -23.79 5.05 -14.10
C LEU A 211 -22.45 5.66 -13.68
N LEU A 212 -22.48 6.67 -12.82
CA LEU A 212 -21.31 7.44 -12.38
C LEU A 212 -21.07 7.23 -10.88
N GLU A 213 -19.81 7.23 -10.47
CA GLU A 213 -19.40 7.02 -9.07
C GLU A 213 -18.66 8.24 -8.50
N ALA A 214 -17.73 8.80 -9.26
CA ALA A 214 -16.90 9.91 -8.80
C ALA A 214 -16.22 10.64 -9.97
N VAL A 215 -15.67 11.80 -9.69
CA VAL A 215 -14.61 12.43 -10.48
C VAL A 215 -13.37 12.49 -9.60
N SER A 216 -12.19 12.35 -10.16
CA SER A 216 -10.95 12.55 -9.42
C SER A 216 -9.93 13.32 -10.22
N ILE A 217 -9.01 13.98 -9.51
CA ILE A 217 -7.87 14.66 -10.11
C ILE A 217 -6.55 14.15 -9.53
N SER A 218 -5.43 14.44 -10.18
CA SER A 218 -4.10 14.08 -9.69
C SER A 218 -3.89 14.68 -8.29
N ALA A 219 -3.19 13.97 -7.42
CA ALA A 219 -2.91 14.43 -6.07
C ALA A 219 -1.52 14.01 -5.60
N ASP A 220 -1.14 14.59 -4.47
CA ASP A 220 0.00 14.25 -3.62
C ASP A 220 -0.53 13.88 -2.22
N LEU A 221 0.36 13.59 -1.25
CA LEU A 221 -0.08 13.17 0.08
C LEU A 221 -0.73 14.32 0.88
N SER A 222 -0.50 15.58 0.47
CA SER A 222 -1.17 16.75 1.04
C SER A 222 -2.60 16.95 0.51
N GLY A 223 -3.00 16.18 -0.50
CA GLY A 223 -4.30 16.28 -1.12
C GLY A 223 -5.45 16.05 -0.12
N PRO A 224 -6.41 16.98 0.01
CA PRO A 224 -7.43 16.91 1.05
C PRO A 224 -8.47 15.79 0.83
N ARG A 225 -8.42 15.13 -0.33
CA ARG A 225 -9.41 14.12 -0.77
C ARG A 225 -8.74 12.83 -1.22
N ILE A 226 -7.50 12.59 -0.81
CA ILE A 226 -6.83 11.31 -1.08
C ILE A 226 -7.43 10.16 -0.27
N LEU A 227 -7.95 10.45 0.92
CA LEU A 227 -8.70 9.52 1.76
C LEU A 227 -10.05 10.15 2.15
N PRO A 228 -11.02 9.34 2.59
CA PRO A 228 -12.22 9.85 3.24
C PRO A 228 -11.87 10.77 4.43
N PRO A 229 -12.69 11.80 4.70
CA PRO A 229 -12.43 12.68 5.83
C PRO A 229 -12.61 11.96 7.18
N LEU A 230 -12.00 12.48 8.23
CA LEU A 230 -12.23 12.01 9.59
C LEU A 230 -13.70 12.18 9.98
N TRP A 231 -14.26 11.17 10.65
CA TRP A 231 -15.59 11.22 11.25
C TRP A 231 -15.66 12.40 12.23
N GLN A 232 -16.79 13.10 12.24
CA GLN A 232 -17.04 14.24 13.10
C GLN A 232 -18.32 14.00 13.93
N PRO A 233 -18.33 14.38 15.22
CA PRO A 233 -19.51 14.22 16.06
C PRO A 233 -20.63 15.16 15.60
N GLN A 234 -21.89 14.75 15.83
CA GLN A 234 -23.08 15.56 15.55
C GLN A 234 -23.11 16.15 14.12
N THR A 235 -22.58 15.42 13.15
CA THR A 235 -22.46 15.86 11.77
C THR A 235 -23.50 15.16 10.92
N SER A 236 -24.16 15.89 10.03
CA SER A 236 -25.13 15.30 9.11
C SER A 236 -24.41 14.55 8.00
N TYR A 237 -24.73 13.27 7.86
CA TYR A 237 -24.25 12.38 6.82
C TYR A 237 -25.41 11.86 5.98
N ALA A 238 -25.17 11.70 4.69
CA ALA A 238 -26.03 10.96 3.79
C ALA A 238 -25.60 9.49 3.75
N MET A 239 -26.55 8.60 3.45
CA MET A 239 -26.25 7.18 3.27
C MET A 239 -25.20 6.99 2.17
N GLY A 240 -24.16 6.21 2.49
CA GLY A 240 -23.01 5.93 1.66
C GLY A 240 -21.89 6.96 1.77
N ASP A 241 -22.06 8.05 2.53
CA ASP A 241 -20.94 8.92 2.85
C ASP A 241 -19.87 8.12 3.59
N GLU A 242 -18.65 8.22 3.09
CA GLU A 242 -17.47 7.52 3.61
C GLU A 242 -16.68 8.47 4.51
N VAL A 243 -16.27 7.97 5.66
CA VAL A 243 -15.41 8.66 6.64
C VAL A 243 -14.39 7.67 7.18
N GLN A 244 -13.43 8.16 7.96
CA GLN A 244 -12.52 7.31 8.71
C GLN A 244 -12.48 7.70 10.18
N TRP A 245 -12.15 6.73 11.04
CA TRP A 245 -11.87 6.95 12.44
C TRP A 245 -10.87 5.90 12.95
N ASP A 246 -9.81 6.34 13.65
CA ASP A 246 -8.71 5.48 14.12
C ASP A 246 -8.23 4.51 13.02
N GLY A 247 -8.07 5.01 11.79
CA GLY A 247 -7.63 4.21 10.62
C GLY A 247 -8.63 3.18 10.09
N THR A 248 -9.82 3.05 10.69
CA THR A 248 -10.92 2.24 10.14
C THR A 248 -11.80 3.10 9.25
N TYR A 249 -12.23 2.57 8.12
CA TYR A 249 -13.08 3.28 7.17
C TYR A 249 -14.54 2.88 7.37
N TYR A 250 -15.42 3.87 7.37
CA TYR A 250 -16.83 3.70 7.67
C TYR A 250 -17.71 4.31 6.59
N ALA A 251 -18.75 3.59 6.19
CA ALA A 251 -19.80 4.11 5.32
C ALA A 251 -21.12 4.23 6.08
N ALA A 252 -21.74 5.41 6.04
CA ALA A 252 -23.05 5.65 6.67
C ALA A 252 -24.14 4.76 6.03
N ARG A 253 -24.98 4.12 6.84
CA ARG A 253 -26.04 3.22 6.37
C ARG A 253 -27.42 3.86 6.23
N ALA A 254 -27.55 5.11 6.66
CA ALA A 254 -28.76 5.90 6.53
C ALA A 254 -28.42 7.39 6.46
N ASN A 255 -29.38 8.20 6.02
CA ASN A 255 -29.30 9.64 6.19
C ASN A 255 -29.56 9.97 7.67
N GLY A 256 -28.73 10.79 8.29
CA GLY A 256 -28.94 11.22 9.66
C GLY A 256 -27.79 12.05 10.21
N GLN A 257 -27.78 12.25 11.52
CA GLN A 257 -26.72 12.95 12.23
C GLN A 257 -25.93 11.93 13.06
N SER A 258 -24.60 11.99 13.01
CA SER A 258 -23.74 11.13 13.81
C SER A 258 -23.89 11.36 15.32
N GLY A 259 -23.50 10.35 16.10
CA GLY A 259 -23.48 10.40 17.55
C GLY A 259 -22.42 11.34 18.13
N LEU A 260 -22.25 11.28 19.45
CA LEU A 260 -21.18 12.00 20.17
C LEU A 260 -19.87 11.22 20.22
N VAL A 261 -19.94 9.89 20.09
CA VAL A 261 -18.82 8.98 20.16
C VAL A 261 -18.68 8.31 18.79
N PRO A 262 -17.46 8.19 18.24
CA PRO A 262 -17.23 7.53 16.96
C PRO A 262 -17.60 6.04 17.01
N PRO A 263 -17.89 5.41 15.85
CA PRO A 263 -17.96 3.95 15.77
C PRO A 263 -16.60 3.30 16.11
N SER A 264 -16.63 2.12 16.74
CA SER A 264 -15.42 1.41 17.20
C SER A 264 -15.31 -0.04 16.72
N HIS A 265 -16.29 -0.52 15.97
CA HIS A 265 -16.25 -1.87 15.39
C HIS A 265 -15.32 -1.88 14.18
N LEU A 266 -14.57 -2.96 14.00
CA LEU A 266 -13.58 -3.10 12.92
C LEU A 266 -14.13 -3.80 11.67
N ASN A 267 -15.31 -4.41 11.78
CA ASN A 267 -15.94 -5.11 10.67
C ASN A 267 -17.47 -5.14 10.83
N GLY A 268 -18.16 -5.42 9.73
CA GLY A 268 -19.61 -5.55 9.71
C GLY A 268 -20.31 -4.21 9.89
N ILE A 269 -21.47 -4.23 10.56
CA ILE A 269 -22.29 -3.05 10.79
C ILE A 269 -22.43 -2.82 12.30
N GLY A 270 -22.19 -1.59 12.74
CA GLY A 270 -22.38 -1.16 14.12
C GLY A 270 -22.84 0.29 14.21
N SER A 271 -23.40 0.65 15.37
CA SER A 271 -23.97 1.98 15.61
C SER A 271 -22.99 2.88 16.37
N ASP A 272 -23.01 4.19 16.09
CA ASP A 272 -22.37 5.22 16.90
C ASP A 272 -23.33 5.79 17.99
N GLY A 273 -24.50 5.15 18.15
CA GLY A 273 -25.59 5.58 19.04
C GLY A 273 -26.65 6.45 18.35
N ALA A 274 -26.41 6.93 17.13
CA ALA A 274 -27.38 7.70 16.33
C ALA A 274 -27.49 7.20 14.88
N LEU A 275 -26.38 6.83 14.26
CA LEU A 275 -26.27 6.27 12.92
C LEU A 275 -25.62 4.90 12.94
N ASP A 276 -26.07 4.04 12.01
CA ASP A 276 -25.40 2.78 11.71
C ASP A 276 -24.34 2.99 10.64
N TRP A 277 -23.19 2.36 10.84
CA TRP A 277 -22.00 2.45 10.00
C TRP A 277 -21.59 1.05 9.57
N ARG A 278 -21.16 0.89 8.33
CA ARG A 278 -20.45 -0.31 7.88
C ARG A 278 -18.96 -0.04 7.93
N ALA A 279 -18.20 -0.88 8.63
CA ALA A 279 -16.75 -0.85 8.61
C ALA A 279 -16.19 -1.60 7.39
N ASP A 280 -15.24 -0.96 6.70
CA ASP A 280 -14.45 -1.52 5.61
C ASP A 280 -12.96 -1.47 6.00
N TYR A 281 -12.21 -2.53 5.66
CA TYR A 281 -10.76 -2.59 5.95
C TYR A 281 -9.94 -1.60 5.12
N ARG A 282 -10.45 -1.19 3.95
CA ARG A 282 -9.86 -0.20 3.07
C ARG A 282 -10.94 0.72 2.55
N PRO A 283 -10.64 1.99 2.28
CA PRO A 283 -11.61 2.89 1.68
C PRO A 283 -11.84 2.47 0.23
N THR A 284 -12.94 2.92 -0.33
CA THR A 284 -13.21 2.72 -1.76
C THR A 284 -12.31 3.56 -2.69
N TYR A 285 -11.54 4.49 -2.11
CA TYR A 285 -10.45 5.24 -2.76
C TYR A 285 -9.38 5.65 -1.73
N PRO A 286 -8.08 5.63 -2.08
CA PRO A 286 -7.50 5.43 -3.41
C PRO A 286 -7.54 3.97 -3.89
N GLU A 287 -7.15 3.73 -5.14
CA GLU A 287 -6.98 2.37 -5.68
C GLU A 287 -5.73 1.76 -5.06
N PHE A 288 -5.90 0.67 -4.30
CA PHE A 288 -4.81 -0.09 -3.70
C PHE A 288 -4.55 -1.36 -4.47
N VAL A 289 -3.28 -1.68 -4.64
CA VAL A 289 -2.84 -3.01 -5.10
C VAL A 289 -1.87 -3.54 -4.07
N ALA A 290 -2.23 -4.65 -3.44
CA ALA A 290 -1.39 -5.27 -2.43
C ALA A 290 -0.09 -5.78 -3.09
N ILE A 291 1.05 -5.40 -2.54
CA ILE A 291 2.35 -5.95 -2.91
C ILE A 291 2.64 -7.14 -2.02
N ASP A 292 2.18 -7.15 -0.76
CA ASP A 292 2.50 -8.18 0.21
C ASP A 292 1.61 -8.19 1.47
N TYR A 293 1.67 -9.30 2.22
CA TYR A 293 1.01 -9.51 3.51
C TYR A 293 1.94 -10.26 4.46
N ALA A 294 2.76 -9.56 5.23
CA ALA A 294 3.62 -10.21 6.20
C ALA A 294 4.09 -9.27 7.30
N SER A 295 4.03 -9.79 8.52
CA SER A 295 4.85 -9.41 9.67
C SER A 295 6.33 -9.81 9.48
N GLU A 296 7.25 -9.06 10.12
CA GLU A 296 8.68 -9.39 10.33
C GLU A 296 9.71 -8.90 9.28
N ARG A 297 9.54 -7.72 8.67
CA ARG A 297 10.53 -7.24 7.68
C ARG A 297 11.88 -6.87 8.24
N GLU A 298 11.89 -6.34 9.45
CA GLU A 298 13.07 -5.77 10.06
C GLU A 298 14.06 -6.87 10.42
N TYR A 299 13.56 -7.93 11.06
CA TYR A 299 14.29 -9.15 11.42
C TYR A 299 13.32 -10.17 12.03
N ALA A 300 13.77 -11.41 12.11
CA ALA A 300 13.27 -12.39 13.07
C ALA A 300 14.38 -13.38 13.42
N ALA A 301 14.32 -13.99 14.60
CA ALA A 301 15.30 -14.97 15.02
C ALA A 301 14.68 -16.04 15.92
N ARG A 302 15.28 -17.23 15.91
CA ARG A 302 15.01 -18.29 16.89
C ARG A 302 16.27 -18.64 17.66
N PHE A 303 16.13 -18.67 18.98
CA PHE A 303 17.17 -19.04 19.93
C PHE A 303 16.80 -20.34 20.64
N GLN A 304 17.81 -21.14 20.96
CA GLN A 304 17.70 -22.18 21.98
C GLN A 304 18.35 -21.67 23.26
N ILE A 305 17.65 -21.76 24.39
CA ILE A 305 18.15 -21.33 25.69
C ILE A 305 17.78 -22.38 26.72
N ALA A 306 18.78 -23.03 27.32
CA ALA A 306 18.60 -24.11 28.28
C ALA A 306 17.69 -25.28 27.80
N GLY A 307 17.64 -25.52 26.48
CA GLY A 307 16.81 -26.56 25.86
C GLY A 307 15.41 -26.11 25.42
N ASP A 308 15.03 -24.86 25.70
CA ASP A 308 13.77 -24.27 25.25
C ASP A 308 13.97 -23.41 24.00
N GLU A 309 13.03 -23.45 23.06
CA GLU A 309 13.02 -22.59 21.88
C GLU A 309 12.28 -21.27 22.18
N THR A 310 12.84 -20.14 21.73
CA THR A 310 12.20 -18.83 21.79
C THR A 310 12.37 -18.12 20.45
N GLU A 311 11.31 -17.47 19.97
CA GLU A 311 11.29 -16.68 18.74
C GLU A 311 11.04 -15.21 19.04
N VAL A 312 11.70 -14.33 18.29
CA VAL A 312 11.49 -12.87 18.28
C VAL A 312 11.27 -12.41 16.84
N GLY A 313 10.59 -11.29 16.65
CA GLY A 313 10.21 -10.77 15.33
C GLY A 313 8.91 -9.94 15.33
N GLY A 314 8.55 -9.34 16.46
CA GLY A 314 7.44 -8.40 16.59
C GLY A 314 6.16 -9.06 17.08
N GLN A 315 5.02 -8.59 16.59
CA GLN A 315 3.68 -9.01 17.03
C GLN A 315 3.41 -10.50 16.77
N THR A 316 4.05 -11.10 15.75
CA THR A 316 3.78 -12.50 15.37
C THR A 316 4.46 -13.52 16.25
N HIS A 317 5.74 -13.30 16.59
CA HIS A 317 6.51 -14.22 17.45
C HIS A 317 6.40 -13.84 18.93
N GLY A 318 6.08 -12.58 19.21
CA GLY A 318 6.03 -12.05 20.57
C GLY A 318 7.41 -11.88 21.19
N HIS A 319 7.43 -11.86 22.52
CA HIS A 319 8.65 -11.82 23.35
C HIS A 319 9.55 -10.58 23.21
N GLU A 320 8.96 -9.48 22.75
CA GLU A 320 9.62 -8.18 22.67
C GLU A 320 8.78 -7.09 23.35
N PRO A 321 8.53 -7.20 24.67
CA PRO A 321 7.82 -6.18 25.43
C PRO A 321 8.37 -4.79 25.16
N LEU A 322 7.44 -3.88 24.83
CA LEU A 322 7.70 -2.48 24.60
C LEU A 322 8.00 -1.78 25.93
N VAL A 323 9.12 -1.09 25.98
CA VAL A 323 9.52 -0.22 27.09
C VAL A 323 9.10 1.22 26.79
N SER A 324 9.39 1.70 25.57
CA SER A 324 8.97 3.03 25.14
C SER A 324 8.90 3.13 23.62
N ARG A 325 8.06 4.07 23.13
CA ARG A 325 7.90 4.40 21.72
C ARG A 325 7.92 5.91 21.55
N GLN A 326 8.65 6.38 20.56
CA GLN A 326 8.64 7.76 20.11
C GLN A 326 8.41 7.80 18.61
N ILE A 327 7.56 8.72 18.17
CA ILE A 327 7.23 8.94 16.77
C ILE A 327 7.42 10.43 16.50
N ALA A 328 8.16 10.74 15.45
CA ALA A 328 8.37 12.10 15.01
C ALA A 328 8.18 12.22 13.49
N ILE A 329 7.70 13.37 13.05
CA ILE A 329 7.67 13.79 11.65
C ILE A 329 8.56 15.02 11.51
N ASP A 330 9.52 14.97 10.60
CA ASP A 330 10.52 16.04 10.40
C ASP A 330 11.19 16.49 11.73
N GLY A 331 11.45 15.53 12.62
CA GLY A 331 12.05 15.76 13.94
C GLY A 331 11.11 16.32 15.02
N VAL A 332 9.83 16.52 14.71
CA VAL A 332 8.81 17.01 15.66
C VAL A 332 7.96 15.84 16.17
N PRO A 333 7.73 15.69 17.49
CA PRO A 333 6.86 14.64 18.01
C PRO A 333 5.48 14.65 17.34
N TRP A 334 5.05 13.49 16.87
CA TRP A 334 3.79 13.36 16.14
C TRP A 334 2.60 13.20 17.09
N THR A 335 1.48 13.82 16.72
CA THR A 335 0.17 13.59 17.31
C THR A 335 -0.84 13.38 16.19
N ALA A 336 -1.78 12.47 16.38
CA ALA A 336 -2.80 12.19 15.38
C ALA A 336 -3.62 13.42 15.01
N GLU A 337 -3.91 13.57 13.72
CA GLU A 337 -4.82 14.59 13.22
C GLU A 337 -6.25 14.33 13.70
N THR A 338 -7.01 15.40 13.93
CA THR A 338 -8.42 15.33 14.38
C THR A 338 -9.39 15.90 13.34
N SER A 339 -8.87 16.33 12.19
CA SER A 339 -9.65 16.91 11.10
C SER A 339 -9.03 16.56 9.73
N GLY A 340 -9.72 16.93 8.64
CA GLY A 340 -9.24 16.63 7.30
C GLY A 340 -9.28 15.14 6.99
N ASN A 341 -8.23 14.62 6.34
CA ASN A 341 -8.10 13.22 5.90
C ASN A 341 -7.29 12.35 6.89
N GLY A 342 -6.98 12.86 8.08
CA GLY A 342 -6.27 12.10 9.13
C GLY A 342 -4.77 11.90 8.93
N LEU A 343 -4.17 12.45 7.86
CA LEU A 343 -2.74 12.31 7.57
C LEU A 343 -1.96 13.55 7.98
N SER A 344 -0.85 13.33 8.70
CA SER A 344 0.21 14.32 8.88
C SER A 344 1.29 14.09 7.82
N VAL A 345 1.57 15.10 7.00
CA VAL A 345 2.50 15.01 5.87
C VAL A 345 3.83 15.70 6.21
N GLY A 346 4.94 15.13 5.76
CA GLY A 346 6.29 15.63 5.99
C GLY A 346 7.28 15.04 4.99
N ASN A 347 8.57 15.18 5.29
CA ASN A 347 9.66 14.67 4.46
C ASN A 347 10.30 13.41 5.05
N GLU A 348 10.22 13.22 6.37
CA GLU A 348 10.75 12.06 7.07
C GLU A 348 9.86 11.70 8.27
N ILE A 349 9.60 10.41 8.47
CA ILE A 349 9.01 9.87 9.69
C ILE A 349 10.08 9.04 10.40
N ALA A 350 10.31 9.34 11.68
CA ALA A 350 11.19 8.59 12.55
C ALA A 350 10.38 7.89 13.65
N ILE A 351 10.56 6.58 13.80
CA ILE A 351 9.95 5.78 14.87
C ILE A 351 11.09 5.12 15.65
N SER A 352 11.18 5.41 16.95
CA SER A 352 12.11 4.72 17.85
C SER A 352 11.33 3.91 18.88
N GLU A 353 11.66 2.63 19.00
CA GLU A 353 11.13 1.72 20.00
C GLU A 353 12.27 1.14 20.83
N GLN A 354 12.09 1.14 22.14
CA GLN A 354 12.91 0.40 23.09
C GLN A 354 12.13 -0.84 23.49
N THR A 355 12.72 -2.02 23.36
CA THR A 355 12.12 -3.29 23.80
C THR A 355 13.13 -4.12 24.59
N ASN A 356 12.63 -5.12 25.29
CA ASN A 356 13.49 -6.16 25.86
C ASN A 356 13.17 -7.47 25.16
N TRP A 357 14.14 -8.11 24.53
CA TRP A 357 13.98 -9.50 24.08
C TRP A 357 13.98 -10.39 25.31
N GLN A 358 13.03 -11.31 25.37
CA GLN A 358 12.90 -12.24 26.49
C GLN A 358 12.58 -13.66 26.02
N THR A 359 12.78 -14.65 26.88
CA THR A 359 12.29 -16.00 26.64
C THR A 359 10.77 -16.07 26.78
N THR A 360 10.18 -17.18 26.35
CA THR A 360 8.77 -17.51 26.65
C THR A 360 8.46 -17.46 28.16
N ALA A 361 9.45 -17.72 29.02
CA ALA A 361 9.32 -17.64 30.47
C ALA A 361 9.58 -16.22 31.05
N GLY A 362 9.87 -15.23 30.19
CA GLY A 362 10.12 -13.84 30.58
C GLY A 362 11.55 -13.55 31.07
N ALA A 363 12.51 -14.46 30.85
CA ALA A 363 13.91 -14.20 31.17
C ALA A 363 14.54 -13.31 30.10
N SER A 364 15.29 -12.27 30.50
CA SER A 364 15.92 -11.33 29.58
C SER A 364 16.96 -12.01 28.67
N ILE A 365 16.93 -11.66 27.39
CA ILE A 365 17.86 -12.09 26.34
C ILE A 365 18.73 -10.90 25.93
N ALA A 366 18.10 -9.78 25.57
CA ALA A 366 18.78 -8.57 25.12
C ALA A 366 17.92 -7.33 25.37
N ASP A 367 18.58 -6.18 25.56
CA ASP A 367 17.94 -4.89 25.44
C ASP A 367 18.02 -4.45 23.97
N CYS A 368 16.93 -3.95 23.41
CA CYS A 368 16.80 -3.70 21.97
C CYS A 368 16.37 -2.25 21.71
N THR A 369 17.11 -1.58 20.84
CA THR A 369 16.70 -0.32 20.22
C THR A 369 16.38 -0.60 18.75
N LEU A 370 15.14 -0.34 18.34
CA LEU A 370 14.72 -0.34 16.94
C LEU A 370 14.42 1.09 16.50
N GLN A 371 15.14 1.55 15.48
CA GLN A 371 14.87 2.81 14.80
C GLN A 371 14.38 2.53 13.38
N ARG A 372 13.23 3.11 13.02
CA ARG A 372 12.73 3.18 11.65
C ARG A 372 12.86 4.62 11.16
N VAL A 373 13.36 4.78 9.95
CA VAL A 373 13.38 6.06 9.23
C VAL A 373 12.70 5.84 7.90
N ILE A 374 11.59 6.54 7.69
CA ILE A 374 10.78 6.46 6.47
C ILE A 374 10.94 7.79 5.74
N GLY A 375 11.55 7.74 4.57
CA GLY A 375 11.64 8.86 3.63
C GLY A 375 10.90 8.53 2.33
N PRO A 376 10.89 9.45 1.36
CA PRO A 376 10.25 9.21 0.07
C PRO A 376 10.96 8.11 -0.70
N GLY A 377 10.24 7.05 -1.07
CA GLY A 377 10.77 5.89 -1.78
C GLY A 377 11.62 4.95 -0.93
N GLU A 378 11.84 5.23 0.35
CA GLU A 378 12.82 4.50 1.16
C GLU A 378 12.39 4.32 2.61
N ILE A 379 12.56 3.11 3.14
CA ILE A 379 12.37 2.79 4.54
C ILE A 379 13.61 2.06 5.04
N SER A 380 14.24 2.63 6.06
CA SER A 380 15.43 2.08 6.69
C SER A 380 15.15 1.69 8.13
N HIS A 381 15.70 0.56 8.54
CA HIS A 381 15.66 0.05 9.91
C HIS A 381 17.08 -0.08 10.43
N ASP A 382 17.29 0.34 11.67
CA ASP A 382 18.52 0.14 12.42
C ASP A 382 18.14 -0.48 13.77
N VAL A 383 18.62 -1.69 14.02
CA VAL A 383 18.33 -2.46 15.22
C VAL A 383 19.63 -2.71 15.94
N THR A 384 19.72 -2.24 17.17
CA THR A 384 20.86 -2.49 18.05
C THR A 384 20.40 -3.33 19.23
N LEU A 385 21.15 -4.39 19.53
CA LEU A 385 20.87 -5.34 20.60
C LEU A 385 22.08 -5.43 21.51
N ASP A 386 21.85 -5.19 22.79
CA ASP A 386 22.83 -5.41 23.84
C ASP A 386 22.47 -6.71 24.56
N MET A 387 23.26 -7.75 24.35
CA MET A 387 22.94 -9.10 24.82
C MET A 387 23.18 -9.20 26.34
N THR A 388 22.14 -9.44 27.11
CA THR A 388 22.18 -9.43 28.59
C THR A 388 22.04 -10.83 29.20
N GLY A 389 21.39 -11.75 28.50
CA GLY A 389 21.17 -13.13 28.92
C GLY A 389 22.23 -14.12 28.42
N ASN A 390 22.36 -15.27 29.10
CA ASN A 390 23.18 -16.38 28.58
C ASN A 390 22.50 -16.96 27.32
N VAL A 391 23.19 -16.97 26.18
CA VAL A 391 22.65 -17.55 24.92
C VAL A 391 23.52 -18.73 24.50
N THR A 392 22.90 -19.85 24.10
CA THR A 392 23.62 -20.95 23.44
C THR A 392 22.75 -21.59 22.37
N ASP A 393 23.11 -21.30 21.10
CA ASP A 393 22.61 -21.79 19.81
C ASP A 393 21.51 -20.94 19.14
N VAL A 394 21.91 -20.24 18.08
CA VAL A 394 21.01 -19.55 17.15
C VAL A 394 20.55 -20.56 16.10
N ALA A 395 19.27 -20.91 16.10
CA ALA A 395 18.73 -21.91 15.18
C ALA A 395 18.55 -21.35 13.76
N TRP A 396 18.09 -20.10 13.66
CA TRP A 396 18.04 -19.33 12.43
C TRP A 396 17.94 -17.84 12.75
N PHE A 397 18.42 -17.00 11.85
CA PHE A 397 18.40 -15.54 11.99
C PHE A 397 18.16 -14.88 10.64
N TYR A 398 17.11 -14.07 10.53
CA TYR A 398 16.78 -13.30 9.35
C TYR A 398 17.10 -11.83 9.60
N ALA A 399 18.02 -11.27 8.81
CA ALA A 399 18.44 -9.87 8.90
C ALA A 399 17.55 -8.94 8.05
N GLY A 400 16.71 -9.49 7.18
CA GLY A 400 15.71 -8.76 6.43
C GLY A 400 14.82 -9.69 5.63
N MET A 401 13.58 -9.28 5.40
CA MET A 401 12.62 -10.03 4.58
C MET A 401 12.02 -9.16 3.49
N LEU A 402 11.83 -9.73 2.31
CA LEU A 402 11.14 -9.14 1.18
C LEU A 402 9.92 -10.03 0.87
N PRO A 403 8.80 -9.83 1.58
CA PRO A 403 7.54 -10.50 1.29
C PRO A 403 6.92 -9.93 0.00
N PHE A 404 6.21 -10.77 -0.75
CA PHE A 404 5.47 -10.35 -1.93
C PHE A 404 4.37 -11.33 -2.35
N VAL A 405 3.31 -10.80 -2.95
CA VAL A 405 2.30 -11.60 -3.64
C VAL A 405 2.64 -11.73 -5.13
N HIS A 406 2.55 -12.94 -5.67
CA HIS A 406 2.67 -13.15 -7.11
C HIS A 406 1.43 -12.62 -7.86
N TRP A 407 0.25 -12.70 -7.22
CA TRP A 407 -1.02 -12.26 -7.78
C TRP A 407 -1.75 -11.35 -6.79
N ASP A 408 -2.45 -10.34 -7.29
CA ASP A 408 -3.39 -9.58 -6.47
C ASP A 408 -4.67 -10.41 -6.25
N GLY A 409 -4.98 -10.71 -4.99
CA GLY A 409 -6.13 -11.53 -4.61
C GLY A 409 -7.49 -10.91 -4.93
N GLU A 410 -7.55 -9.59 -5.13
CA GLU A 410 -8.80 -8.89 -5.46
C GLU A 410 -9.07 -8.85 -6.97
N SER A 411 -8.05 -8.56 -7.78
CA SER A 411 -8.17 -8.48 -9.24
C SER A 411 -7.85 -9.78 -9.97
N GLU A 412 -7.23 -10.75 -9.28
CA GLU A 412 -6.62 -11.98 -9.82
C GLU A 412 -5.54 -11.72 -10.87
N THR A 413 -4.98 -10.50 -10.91
CA THR A 413 -3.93 -10.13 -11.86
C THR A 413 -2.55 -10.49 -11.33
N GLU A 414 -1.62 -10.83 -12.23
CA GLU A 414 -0.22 -11.04 -11.88
C GLU A 414 0.41 -9.70 -11.49
N VAL A 415 1.07 -9.65 -10.33
CA VAL A 415 1.73 -8.45 -9.81
C VAL A 415 3.23 -8.64 -9.93
N VAL A 416 3.81 -9.54 -9.14
CA VAL A 416 5.26 -9.77 -9.12
C VAL A 416 5.63 -10.90 -10.05
N GLN A 417 6.63 -10.71 -10.90
CA GLN A 417 7.01 -11.71 -11.91
C GLN A 417 8.42 -12.28 -11.68
N ARG A 418 9.32 -11.45 -11.14
CA ARG A 418 10.75 -11.78 -11.04
C ARG A 418 11.34 -11.31 -9.72
N LEU A 419 12.09 -12.20 -9.09
CA LEU A 419 13.02 -11.92 -8.01
C LEU A 419 14.46 -11.97 -8.55
N GLN A 420 15.29 -11.03 -8.13
CA GLN A 420 16.67 -10.89 -8.61
C GLN A 420 17.64 -10.71 -7.44
N ALA A 421 18.69 -11.52 -7.46
CA ALA A 421 19.89 -11.37 -6.65
C ALA A 421 21.05 -10.88 -7.54
N PRO A 422 22.20 -10.45 -6.99
CA PRO A 422 23.25 -9.80 -7.77
C PRO A 422 23.76 -10.62 -8.97
N ARG A 423 23.72 -11.96 -8.87
CA ARG A 423 24.26 -12.89 -9.88
C ARG A 423 23.21 -13.85 -10.46
N GLU A 424 21.99 -13.82 -9.95
CA GLU A 424 20.98 -14.86 -10.17
C GLU A 424 19.59 -14.22 -10.24
N SER A 425 18.69 -14.82 -11.01
CA SER A 425 17.29 -14.36 -11.10
C SER A 425 16.35 -15.54 -11.14
N VAL A 426 15.19 -15.37 -10.51
CA VAL A 426 14.11 -16.36 -10.44
C VAL A 426 12.87 -15.75 -11.07
N THR A 427 12.32 -16.42 -12.08
CA THR A 427 11.00 -16.09 -12.62
C THR A 427 9.96 -16.94 -11.89
N LEU A 428 8.95 -16.31 -11.30
CA LEU A 428 8.02 -17.01 -10.40
C LEU A 428 7.10 -17.98 -11.16
N SER A 429 6.75 -17.65 -12.40
CA SER A 429 5.93 -18.49 -13.28
C SER A 429 6.55 -19.86 -13.58
N ASP A 430 7.88 -20.00 -13.50
CA ASP A 430 8.59 -21.27 -13.74
C ASP A 430 8.26 -22.35 -12.69
N TYR A 431 7.63 -21.95 -11.58
CA TYR A 431 7.25 -22.82 -10.47
C TYR A 431 5.73 -22.96 -10.32
N SER A 432 4.95 -22.51 -11.31
CA SER A 432 3.49 -22.64 -11.32
C SER A 432 3.06 -24.11 -11.17
N GLY A 433 2.09 -24.39 -10.29
CA GLY A 433 1.56 -25.74 -10.08
C GLY A 433 2.38 -26.61 -9.11
N GLY A 434 3.38 -26.05 -8.41
CA GLY A 434 4.25 -26.80 -7.50
C GLY A 434 4.70 -26.02 -6.25
N VAL A 435 5.07 -26.77 -5.21
CA VAL A 435 5.71 -26.26 -3.99
C VAL A 435 7.15 -26.80 -3.96
N PRO A 436 8.12 -26.14 -4.60
CA PRO A 436 9.51 -26.59 -4.60
C PRO A 436 10.14 -26.53 -3.20
N ALA A 437 11.40 -26.96 -3.07
CA ALA A 437 12.20 -26.61 -1.89
C ALA A 437 12.62 -25.13 -1.95
N ASN A 438 13.19 -24.61 -0.86
CA ASN A 438 13.75 -23.24 -0.84
C ASN A 438 14.70 -23.03 -2.02
N VAL A 439 14.46 -21.98 -2.80
CA VAL A 439 15.38 -21.56 -3.87
C VAL A 439 16.45 -20.72 -3.22
N THR A 440 17.65 -21.26 -3.10
CA THR A 440 18.78 -20.60 -2.43
C THR A 440 19.56 -19.79 -3.45
N PHE A 441 19.96 -18.59 -3.05
CA PHE A 441 20.86 -17.75 -3.81
C PHE A 441 22.29 -17.86 -3.26
N ALA A 442 23.29 -17.59 -4.09
CA ALA A 442 24.65 -17.33 -3.59
C ALA A 442 24.65 -16.25 -2.48
N PRO A 443 25.70 -16.14 -1.65
CA PRO A 443 25.79 -15.12 -0.60
C PRO A 443 25.39 -13.73 -1.13
N ALA A 444 24.36 -13.16 -0.52
CA ALA A 444 23.67 -11.97 -1.01
C ALA A 444 23.11 -11.18 0.17
N SER A 445 23.50 -9.91 0.24
CA SER A 445 22.93 -8.90 1.14
C SER A 445 21.89 -8.03 0.46
N ARG A 446 21.59 -8.26 -0.83
CA ARG A 446 20.70 -7.44 -1.64
C ARG A 446 19.81 -8.30 -2.52
N LEU A 447 18.52 -7.95 -2.55
CA LEU A 447 17.50 -8.55 -3.38
C LEU A 447 16.71 -7.44 -4.10
N GLY A 448 16.20 -7.75 -5.27
CA GLY A 448 15.38 -6.86 -6.09
C GLY A 448 14.16 -7.58 -6.64
N LEU A 449 13.04 -6.88 -6.66
CA LEU A 449 11.75 -7.39 -7.11
C LEU A 449 11.18 -6.46 -8.17
N ALA A 450 10.75 -7.04 -9.28
CA ALA A 450 10.04 -6.34 -10.35
C ALA A 450 8.58 -6.78 -10.36
N ALA A 451 7.67 -5.79 -10.33
CA ALA A 451 6.24 -6.01 -10.42
C ALA A 451 5.62 -5.13 -11.52
N GLN A 452 4.49 -5.56 -12.05
CA GLN A 452 3.71 -4.83 -13.04
C GLN A 452 2.26 -4.72 -12.53
N ILE A 453 1.74 -3.50 -12.46
CA ILE A 453 0.37 -3.21 -12.01
C ILE A 453 -0.34 -2.44 -13.14
N GLY A 454 -1.02 -3.17 -14.01
CA GLY A 454 -1.55 -2.60 -15.25
C GLY A 454 -0.41 -2.05 -16.11
N VAL A 455 -0.37 -0.73 -16.31
CA VAL A 455 0.71 -0.05 -17.05
C VAL A 455 1.89 0.36 -16.17
N THR A 456 1.74 0.33 -14.84
CA THR A 456 2.77 0.79 -13.90
C THR A 456 3.82 -0.30 -13.64
N GLU A 457 5.09 0.00 -13.88
CA GLU A 457 6.24 -0.81 -13.41
C GLU A 457 6.58 -0.41 -11.97
N LEU A 458 6.59 -1.39 -11.07
CA LEU A 458 7.06 -1.26 -9.70
C LEU A 458 8.42 -1.96 -9.57
N ARG A 459 9.34 -1.32 -8.83
CA ARG A 459 10.60 -1.91 -8.40
C ARG A 459 10.71 -1.82 -6.90
N TYR A 460 11.17 -2.90 -6.28
CA TYR A 460 11.37 -2.99 -4.84
C TYR A 460 12.72 -3.65 -4.53
N GLY A 461 13.66 -2.90 -3.96
CA GLY A 461 14.92 -3.41 -3.42
C GLY A 461 14.86 -3.65 -1.92
N LEU A 462 15.49 -4.74 -1.47
CA LEU A 462 15.85 -4.98 -0.07
C LEU A 462 17.36 -5.12 0.04
N GLU A 463 17.97 -4.37 0.94
CA GLU A 463 19.35 -4.53 1.38
C GLU A 463 19.37 -4.80 2.89
N ALA A 464 20.21 -5.72 3.35
CA ALA A 464 20.38 -5.99 4.77
C ALA A 464 21.83 -6.26 5.13
N GLU A 465 22.22 -5.82 6.33
CA GLU A 465 23.52 -6.08 6.93
C GLU A 465 23.34 -6.58 8.36
N LEU A 466 24.29 -7.43 8.78
CA LEU A 466 24.35 -7.97 10.12
C LEU A 466 25.79 -7.84 10.62
N SER A 467 25.97 -7.29 11.81
CA SER A 467 27.28 -7.22 12.45
C SER A 467 27.19 -7.58 13.93
N SER A 468 28.20 -8.31 14.42
CA SER A 468 28.37 -8.66 15.83
C SER A 468 29.69 -8.09 16.32
N ASN A 469 29.65 -7.31 17.40
CA ASN A 469 30.80 -6.62 17.98
C ASN A 469 31.60 -5.79 16.93
N GLY A 470 30.88 -5.19 15.98
CA GLY A 470 31.46 -4.41 14.88
C GLY A 470 32.07 -5.24 13.74
N VAL A 471 31.94 -6.57 13.77
CA VAL A 471 32.39 -7.46 12.69
C VAL A 471 31.20 -7.89 11.85
N ALA A 472 31.23 -7.54 10.55
CA ALA A 472 30.21 -7.95 9.59
C ALA A 472 30.14 -9.48 9.47
N GLN A 473 28.91 -10.00 9.42
CA GLN A 473 28.62 -11.42 9.28
C GLN A 473 28.25 -11.74 7.83
N ASP A 474 28.58 -12.96 7.39
CA ASP A 474 28.18 -13.44 6.07
C ASP A 474 26.66 -13.69 6.03
N LEU A 475 26.04 -13.20 4.96
CA LEU A 475 24.61 -13.34 4.71
C LEU A 475 24.35 -14.16 3.44
N THR A 476 23.38 -15.05 3.54
CA THR A 476 22.79 -15.79 2.43
C THR A 476 21.41 -15.27 2.14
N ALA A 477 20.88 -15.56 0.95
CA ALA A 477 19.49 -15.29 0.64
C ALA A 477 18.80 -16.53 0.12
N PHE A 478 17.49 -16.65 0.38
CA PHE A 478 16.68 -17.72 -0.17
C PHE A 478 15.22 -17.27 -0.32
N LEU A 479 14.54 -17.86 -1.28
CA LEU A 479 13.10 -17.71 -1.51
C LEU A 479 12.38 -18.96 -0.97
N ARG A 480 11.44 -18.77 -0.04
CA ARG A 480 10.51 -19.83 0.37
C ARG A 480 9.37 -19.91 -0.63
N PRO A 481 9.13 -21.08 -1.23
CA PRO A 481 8.12 -21.20 -2.26
C PRO A 481 6.74 -21.43 -1.66
N ASN A 482 5.92 -20.39 -1.70
CA ASN A 482 4.46 -20.53 -1.76
C ASN A 482 3.98 -19.84 -3.04
N LEU A 483 4.48 -20.34 -4.18
CA LEU A 483 4.47 -19.65 -5.49
C LEU A 483 3.10 -19.66 -6.17
N GLU A 484 2.17 -20.50 -5.70
CA GLU A 484 0.81 -20.63 -6.23
C GLU A 484 -0.25 -20.27 -5.17
N GLY A 485 -0.13 -19.09 -4.56
CA GLY A 485 -1.10 -18.55 -3.61
C GLY A 485 -2.46 -18.17 -4.22
N ARG A 486 -3.10 -19.08 -4.98
CA ARG A 486 -4.41 -18.85 -5.62
C ARG A 486 -5.59 -19.12 -4.69
N THR A 487 -5.38 -19.78 -3.56
CA THR A 487 -6.44 -20.10 -2.60
C THR A 487 -5.96 -19.93 -1.16
N ALA A 488 -6.63 -19.07 -0.41
CA ALA A 488 -6.51 -18.91 1.03
C ALA A 488 -7.23 -20.05 1.77
N ASN A 489 -6.69 -21.28 1.74
CA ASN A 489 -7.34 -22.45 2.33
C ASN A 489 -6.42 -23.25 3.28
N GLY A 490 -5.46 -22.62 3.96
CA GLY A 490 -4.62 -23.34 4.93
C GLY A 490 -3.97 -22.49 6.03
N ASN A 491 -3.63 -23.13 7.14
CA ASN A 491 -2.86 -22.54 8.26
C ASN A 491 -1.41 -22.15 7.87
N LEU A 492 -1.05 -22.19 6.58
CA LEU A 492 0.25 -21.85 6.00
C LEU A 492 0.11 -20.92 4.77
N ASP A 493 -1.01 -20.21 4.64
CA ASP A 493 -1.22 -19.18 3.60
C ASP A 493 -0.32 -17.97 3.83
N TRP A 494 0.95 -18.06 3.42
CA TRP A 494 1.84 -16.90 3.39
C TRP A 494 2.14 -16.50 1.95
N PRO A 495 2.16 -15.20 1.61
CA PRO A 495 2.76 -14.73 0.37
C PRO A 495 4.18 -15.29 0.18
N CYS A 496 4.68 -15.30 -1.06
CA CYS A 496 6.08 -15.63 -1.29
C CYS A 496 6.98 -14.70 -0.48
N LYS A 497 8.02 -15.27 0.13
CA LYS A 497 8.95 -14.50 0.96
C LYS A 497 10.37 -14.81 0.53
N ALA A 498 11.11 -13.78 0.18
CA ALA A 498 12.55 -13.85 0.10
C ALA A 498 13.16 -13.36 1.41
N TYR A 499 14.19 -14.04 1.87
CA TYR A 499 14.87 -13.77 3.13
C TYR A 499 16.33 -13.47 2.86
N ILE A 500 16.89 -12.53 3.62
CA ILE A 500 18.33 -12.40 3.83
C ILE A 500 18.62 -12.90 5.24
N ALA A 501 19.50 -13.90 5.36
CA ALA A 501 19.68 -14.68 6.57
C ALA A 501 21.15 -14.87 6.91
N ALA A 502 21.45 -14.91 8.21
CA ALA A 502 22.79 -15.28 8.68
C ALA A 502 23.08 -16.74 8.33
N ASP A 503 24.33 -17.03 7.94
CA ASP A 503 24.79 -18.40 7.74
C ASP A 503 25.10 -19.09 9.08
N VAL A 504 24.05 -19.51 9.78
CA VAL A 504 24.15 -20.17 11.08
C VAL A 504 24.90 -21.50 11.03
N ALA A 505 24.89 -22.19 9.88
CA ALA A 505 25.57 -23.48 9.71
C ALA A 505 27.09 -23.37 9.81
N ASN A 506 27.64 -22.17 9.58
CA ASN A 506 29.06 -21.86 9.71
C ASN A 506 29.46 -21.27 11.08
N GLY A 507 28.57 -21.35 12.09
CA GLY A 507 28.93 -21.10 13.49
C GLY A 507 28.57 -19.71 14.03
N PHE A 508 27.41 -19.18 13.68
CA PHE A 508 26.91 -17.91 14.23
C PHE A 508 26.44 -18.10 15.68
N GLY A 509 27.28 -17.66 16.62
CA GLY A 509 26.99 -17.63 18.05
C GLY A 509 26.89 -16.21 18.58
N ILE A 510 26.01 -16.01 19.56
CA ILE A 510 25.85 -14.76 20.30
C ILE A 510 25.86 -15.11 21.79
N SER A 511 26.44 -14.27 22.63
CA SER A 511 26.57 -14.48 24.07
C SER A 511 26.31 -13.18 24.85
N ALA A 512 26.12 -13.30 26.16
CA ALA A 512 26.01 -12.15 27.05
C ALA A 512 27.24 -11.23 26.89
N GLY A 513 27.01 -9.94 26.73
CA GLY A 513 28.03 -8.92 26.49
C GLY A 513 28.34 -8.64 25.02
N ASP A 514 27.79 -9.40 24.08
CA ASP A 514 27.86 -9.08 22.65
C ASP A 514 26.93 -7.90 22.30
N ASN A 515 27.33 -7.12 21.30
CA ASN A 515 26.49 -6.12 20.66
C ASN A 515 26.18 -6.58 19.23
N LEU A 516 24.89 -6.73 18.90
CA LEU A 516 24.45 -7.04 17.54
C LEU A 516 23.81 -5.81 16.92
N ARG A 517 24.19 -5.52 15.67
CA ARG A 517 23.53 -4.50 14.86
C ARG A 517 23.01 -5.11 13.57
N ILE A 518 21.73 -4.88 13.30
CA ILE A 518 21.02 -5.29 12.09
C ILE A 518 20.58 -4.01 11.40
N THR A 519 20.89 -3.87 10.12
CA THR A 519 20.31 -2.80 9.32
C THR A 519 19.58 -3.40 8.14
N SER A 520 18.39 -2.92 7.84
CA SER A 520 17.68 -3.27 6.60
C SER A 520 17.15 -2.02 5.92
N ARG A 521 17.21 -2.00 4.59
CA ARG A 521 16.82 -0.87 3.76
C ARG A 521 15.94 -1.35 2.62
N HIS A 522 14.74 -0.80 2.57
CA HIS A 522 13.71 -1.09 1.57
C HIS A 522 13.57 0.12 0.66
N VAL A 523 13.76 -0.07 -0.64
CA VAL A 523 13.62 1.00 -1.64
C VAL A 523 12.51 0.64 -2.61
N MET A 524 11.53 1.51 -2.79
CA MET A 524 10.40 1.31 -3.68
C MET A 524 10.30 2.45 -4.70
N SER A 525 10.01 2.10 -5.95
CA SER A 525 9.75 3.08 -7.01
C SER A 525 8.65 2.60 -7.95
N ALA A 526 7.75 3.48 -8.35
CA ALA A 526 6.70 3.23 -9.34
C ALA A 526 6.83 4.21 -10.52
N ARG A 527 6.56 3.71 -11.73
CA ARG A 527 6.59 4.51 -12.97
C ARG A 527 5.61 3.95 -13.99
N GLU A 528 4.92 4.81 -14.71
CA GLU A 528 4.03 4.45 -15.84
C GLU A 528 4.77 4.35 -17.17
#